data_AF-A0AA40GIF2-F1
#
_entry.id   AF-A0AA40GIF2-F1
#
_cell.length_a   1.000
_cell.length_b   1.000
_cell.length_c   1.000
_cell.angle_alpha   90.00
_cell.angle_beta   90.00
_cell.angle_gamma   90.00
#
_symmetry.space_group_name_H-M   'P 1'
#
loop_
_entity.id
_entity.type
_entity.pdbx_description
1 polymer ?
#
loop_
_entity_poly.entity_id
_entity_poly.type
_entity_poly.pdbx_seq_one_letter_code
_entity_poly.pdbx_strand_id
1 'polypeptide(L)'
;MLRSEEFVWLFDSVIENNQSIATRVAHDRPFSSVQNLKYRFHHYLFMLNDHGKKDIIMRYPDFIGKLVEQESCSTATDTKPDPEYESMTSQQRDKLAKYNDS
;
A
#
# COMPACT_ATOMS: atom_id res chain seq x y z
N MET A 1 6.91 -6.07 -24.38
CA MET A 1 7.28 -6.59 -23.05
C MET A 1 7.87 -5.43 -22.27
N LEU A 2 7.37 -5.12 -21.08
CA LEU A 2 7.86 -3.95 -20.31
C LEU A 2 9.32 -4.15 -19.91
N ARG A 3 10.14 -3.09 -19.96
CA ARG A 3 11.46 -3.08 -19.33
C ARG A 3 11.30 -3.18 -17.80
N SER A 4 12.35 -3.60 -17.09
CA SER A 4 12.27 -3.75 -15.63
C SER A 4 11.90 -2.43 -14.94
N GLU A 5 12.47 -1.31 -15.38
CA GLU A 5 12.16 0.03 -14.87
C GLU A 5 10.69 0.40 -15.09
N GLU A 6 10.15 0.13 -16.28
CA GLU A 6 8.75 0.40 -16.63
C GLU A 6 7.78 -0.49 -15.82
N PHE A 7 8.18 -1.73 -15.55
CA PHE A 7 7.40 -2.63 -14.70
C PHE A 7 7.38 -2.15 -13.25
N VAL A 8 8.53 -1.76 -12.71
CA VAL A 8 8.62 -1.25 -11.34
C VAL A 8 7.80 0.03 -11.23
N TRP A 9 7.95 0.98 -12.15
CA TRP A 9 7.16 2.21 -12.16
C TRP A 9 5.65 1.95 -12.22
N LEU A 10 5.20 0.96 -13.02
CA LEU A 10 3.78 0.65 -13.14
C LEU A 10 3.19 -0.01 -11.88
N PHE A 11 4.01 -0.73 -11.12
CA PHE A 11 3.56 -1.55 -9.99
C PHE A 11 4.15 -1.14 -8.63
N ASP A 12 4.84 0.00 -8.57
CA ASP A 12 5.51 0.50 -7.35
C ASP A 12 4.52 0.80 -6.21
N SER A 13 3.28 1.11 -6.57
CA SER A 13 2.20 1.52 -5.69
C SER A 13 1.20 0.39 -5.40
N VAL A 14 1.41 -0.81 -5.97
CA VAL A 14 0.58 -2.00 -5.64
C VAL A 14 0.69 -2.35 -4.17
N ILE A 15 1.87 -2.13 -3.59
CA ILE A 15 2.10 -2.18 -2.16
C ILE A 15 2.71 -0.83 -1.79
N GLU A 16 1.96 -0.08 -0.99
CA GLU A 16 2.23 1.30 -0.67
C GLU A 16 3.67 1.46 -0.12
N ASN A 17 4.40 2.44 -0.63
CA ASN A 17 5.76 2.76 -0.21
C ASN A 17 6.75 1.58 -0.25
N ASN A 18 6.56 0.61 -1.17
CA ASN A 18 7.43 -0.56 -1.26
C ASN A 18 7.79 -1.02 -2.68
N GLN A 19 8.61 -0.21 -3.36
CA GLN A 19 9.16 -0.49 -4.69
C GLN A 19 9.97 -1.79 -4.77
N SER A 20 10.59 -2.22 -3.66
CA SER A 20 11.41 -3.44 -3.63
C SER A 20 10.61 -4.70 -3.98
N ILE A 21 9.31 -4.71 -3.70
CA ILE A 21 8.44 -5.83 -4.00
C ILE A 21 8.15 -5.89 -5.51
N ALA A 22 7.87 -4.74 -6.14
CA ALA A 22 7.68 -4.66 -7.57
C ALA A 22 8.94 -5.11 -8.33
N THR A 23 10.13 -4.71 -7.88
CA THR A 23 11.41 -5.17 -8.42
C THR A 23 11.58 -6.67 -8.29
N ARG A 24 11.27 -7.24 -7.12
CA ARG A 24 11.37 -8.68 -6.92
C ARG A 24 10.41 -9.45 -7.82
N VAL A 25 9.15 -9.03 -7.89
CA VAL A 25 8.15 -9.68 -8.74
C VAL A 25 8.55 -9.57 -10.22
N ALA A 26 9.19 -8.47 -10.66
CA ALA A 26 9.67 -8.32 -12.04
C ALA A 26 10.66 -9.43 -12.48
N HIS A 27 11.38 -10.07 -11.54
CA HIS A 27 12.27 -11.19 -11.83
C HIS A 27 11.53 -12.51 -12.09
N ASP A 28 10.26 -12.63 -11.68
CA ASP A 28 9.45 -13.84 -11.86
C ASP A 28 8.75 -13.88 -13.24
N ARG A 29 9.05 -12.93 -14.13
CA ARG A 29 8.55 -12.89 -15.50
C ARG A 29 9.07 -14.09 -16.32
N PRO A 30 8.31 -14.55 -17.34
CA PRO A 30 7.05 -13.99 -17.83
C PRO A 30 5.83 -14.44 -17.00
N PHE A 31 4.79 -13.60 -16.96
CA PHE A 31 3.51 -13.94 -16.33
C PHE A 31 2.52 -14.42 -17.38
N SER A 32 1.85 -15.54 -17.11
CA SER A 32 0.87 -16.14 -18.03
C SER A 32 -0.51 -15.47 -17.97
N SER A 33 -0.82 -14.77 -16.89
CA SER A 33 -2.09 -14.08 -16.67
C SER A 33 -1.99 -13.04 -15.57
N VAL A 34 -3.01 -12.18 -15.46
CA VAL A 34 -3.15 -11.24 -14.33
C VAL A 34 -3.26 -12.00 -13.00
N GLN A 35 -3.92 -13.16 -12.97
CA GLN A 35 -4.02 -14.01 -11.79
C GLN A 35 -2.65 -14.55 -11.37
N ASN A 36 -1.80 -14.94 -12.34
CA ASN A 36 -0.43 -15.35 -12.05
C ASN A 36 0.38 -14.19 -11.46
N LEU A 37 0.24 -12.98 -12.01
CA LEU A 37 0.87 -11.78 -11.47
C LEU A 37 0.43 -11.49 -10.01
N LYS A 38 -0.88 -11.50 -9.74
CA LYS A 38 -1.44 -11.32 -8.39
C LYS A 38 -0.90 -12.37 -7.41
N TYR A 39 -0.86 -13.62 -7.85
CA TYR A 39 -0.31 -14.71 -7.05
C TYR A 39 1.16 -14.46 -6.68
N ARG A 40 1.99 -13.93 -7.59
CA ARG A 40 3.41 -13.63 -7.28
C ARG A 40 3.56 -12.57 -6.20
N PHE A 41 2.76 -11.51 -6.24
CA PHE A 41 2.74 -10.49 -5.18
C PHE A 41 2.32 -11.11 -3.83
N HIS A 42 1.22 -11.85 -3.79
CA HIS A 42 0.76 -12.50 -2.55
C HIS A 42 1.76 -13.51 -2.00
N HIS A 43 2.34 -14.33 -2.88
CA HIS A 43 3.33 -15.33 -2.49
C HIS A 43 4.57 -14.68 -1.88
N TYR A 44 5.06 -13.58 -2.47
CA TYR A 44 6.18 -12.85 -1.89
C TYR A 44 5.85 -12.30 -0.50
N LEU A 45 4.70 -11.65 -0.34
CA LEU A 45 4.23 -11.15 0.96
C LEU A 45 4.10 -12.27 2.00
N PHE A 46 3.62 -13.44 1.59
CA PHE A 46 3.49 -14.59 2.46
C PHE A 46 4.84 -15.11 2.97
N MET A 47 5.86 -15.13 2.10
CA MET A 47 7.22 -15.58 2.42
C MET A 47 8.01 -14.63 3.33
N LEU A 48 7.55 -13.38 3.50
CA LEU A 48 8.19 -12.48 4.45
C LEU A 48 8.07 -13.02 5.88
N ASN A 49 9.14 -12.86 6.65
CA ASN A 49 9.10 -13.09 8.08
C ASN A 49 8.26 -11.99 8.78
N ASP A 50 8.00 -12.17 10.06
CA ASP A 50 7.18 -11.22 10.83
C ASP A 50 7.76 -9.80 10.83
N HIS A 51 9.09 -9.67 10.81
CA HIS A 51 9.75 -8.37 10.69
C HIS A 51 9.43 -7.70 9.35
N GLY A 52 9.60 -8.40 8.23
CA GLY A 52 9.32 -7.85 6.89
C GLY A 52 7.84 -7.53 6.68
N LYS A 53 6.94 -8.32 7.29
CA LYS A 53 5.50 -8.02 7.30
C LYS A 53 5.20 -6.76 8.11
N LYS A 54 5.79 -6.62 9.30
CA LYS A 54 5.67 -5.41 10.13
C LYS A 54 6.24 -4.18 9.43
N ASP A 55 7.40 -4.28 8.79
CA ASP A 55 8.00 -3.16 8.05
C ASP A 55 7.08 -2.66 6.93
N ILE A 56 6.37 -3.57 6.26
CA ILE A 56 5.38 -3.18 5.25
C ILE A 56 4.23 -2.44 5.91
N ILE A 57 3.66 -3.00 6.98
CA ILE A 57 2.53 -2.39 7.71
C ILE A 57 2.91 -1.01 8.25
N MET A 58 4.11 -0.83 8.81
CA MET A 58 4.61 0.44 9.35
C MET A 58 4.86 1.51 8.28
N ARG A 59 4.96 1.14 7.00
CA ARG A 59 5.09 2.08 5.88
C ARG A 59 3.75 2.52 5.33
N TYR A 60 2.67 1.85 5.72
CA TYR A 60 1.35 2.40 5.49
C TYR A 60 1.22 3.61 6.41
N PRO A 61 0.94 4.80 5.86
CA PRO A 61 0.62 5.94 6.71
C PRO A 61 -0.53 5.52 7.62
N ASP A 62 -0.45 5.92 8.89
CA ASP A 62 -1.53 5.69 9.84
C ASP A 62 -2.84 6.07 9.18
N PHE A 63 -3.91 5.34 9.51
CA PHE A 63 -5.24 5.65 8.95
C PHE A 63 -5.60 7.13 9.16
N ILE A 64 -5.04 7.77 10.21
CA ILE A 64 -5.10 9.22 10.48
C ILE A 64 -3.95 10.02 9.85
N GLY A 65 -2.74 9.48 9.72
CA GLY A 65 -1.65 10.11 8.98
C GLY A 65 -2.03 10.42 7.54
N LYS A 66 -2.77 9.51 6.89
CA LYS A 66 -3.40 9.72 5.58
C LYS A 66 -4.40 10.87 5.54
N LEU A 67 -5.03 11.19 6.68
CA LEU A 67 -6.02 12.26 6.81
C LEU A 67 -5.38 13.63 7.09
N VAL A 68 -4.33 13.69 7.91
CA VAL A 68 -3.58 14.94 8.16
C VAL A 68 -2.72 15.31 6.95
N GLU A 69 -2.14 14.33 6.27
CA GLU A 69 -1.42 14.56 5.03
C GLU A 69 -2.35 14.87 3.85
N GLN A 70 -3.64 14.50 3.86
CA GLN A 70 -4.58 14.94 2.81
C GLN A 70 -4.84 16.46 2.80
N GLU A 71 -4.59 17.17 3.91
CA GLU A 71 -4.61 18.64 3.93
C GLU A 71 -3.29 19.27 3.44
N SER A 72 -2.20 18.49 3.29
CA SER A 72 -0.86 19.03 3.01
C SER A 72 -0.08 18.35 1.87
N CYS A 73 -0.54 17.21 1.35
CA CYS A 73 0.16 16.46 0.29
C CYS A 73 -0.46 16.79 -1.07
N SER A 74 0.10 17.81 -1.70
CA SER A 74 -0.10 18.10 -3.10
C SER A 74 0.48 16.98 -3.97
N THR A 75 -0.32 16.55 -4.94
CA THR A 75 0.02 15.71 -6.10
C THR A 75 0.18 14.19 -5.85
N ALA A 76 -0.80 13.46 -6.40
CA ALA A 76 -0.78 12.03 -6.72
C ALA A 76 -1.42 11.04 -5.73
N THR A 77 -2.72 11.20 -5.45
CA THR A 77 -3.64 10.04 -5.37
C THR A 77 -5.08 10.50 -5.53
N ASP A 78 -5.78 10.02 -6.57
CA ASP A 78 -7.26 9.96 -6.64
C ASP A 78 -7.83 8.96 -5.61
N THR A 79 -7.20 8.84 -4.44
CA THR A 79 -7.74 8.09 -3.31
C THR A 79 -8.76 9.00 -2.67
N LYS A 80 -10.01 8.92 -3.17
CA LYS A 80 -11.16 9.49 -2.48
C LYS A 80 -11.08 9.07 -1.00
N PRO A 81 -11.34 9.98 -0.06
CA PRO A 81 -11.46 9.61 1.35
C PRO A 81 -12.42 8.43 1.46
N ASP A 82 -12.10 7.48 2.34
CA ASP A 82 -12.92 6.30 2.55
C ASP A 82 -14.37 6.77 2.87
N PRO A 83 -15.38 6.39 2.07
CA PRO A 83 -16.76 6.83 2.28
C PRO A 83 -17.29 6.42 3.66
N GLU A 84 -16.74 5.37 4.26
CA GLU A 84 -17.05 4.98 5.63
C GLU A 84 -16.56 6.03 6.65
N TYR A 85 -15.41 6.67 6.40
CA TYR A 85 -14.88 7.74 7.25
C TYR A 85 -15.63 9.07 7.13
N GLU A 86 -16.08 9.46 5.92
CA GLU A 86 -16.92 10.66 5.76
C GLU A 86 -18.23 10.55 6.58
N SER A 87 -18.73 9.32 6.73
CA SER A 87 -19.91 9.02 7.55
C SER A 87 -19.64 9.01 9.07
N MET A 88 -18.37 9.02 9.49
CA MET A 88 -17.99 9.02 10.91
C MET A 88 -18.21 10.39 11.55
N THR A 89 -18.90 10.38 12.69
CA THR A 89 -19.02 11.53 13.60
C THR A 89 -17.68 11.89 14.22
N SER A 90 -17.50 13.15 14.66
CA SER A 90 -16.27 13.60 15.31
C SER A 90 -15.84 12.73 16.49
N GLN A 91 -16.79 12.20 17.26
CA GLN A 91 -16.50 11.29 18.38
C GLN A 91 -15.93 9.93 17.93
N GLN A 92 -16.34 9.42 16.78
CA GLN A 92 -15.80 8.17 16.24
C GLN A 92 -14.37 8.38 15.71
N ARG A 93 -14.09 9.56 15.16
CA ARG A 93 -12.73 9.96 14.74
C ARG A 93 -11.79 10.10 15.93
N ASP A 94 -12.23 10.76 17.00
CA ASP A 94 -11.46 10.91 18.24
C ASP A 94 -11.15 9.56 18.91
N LYS A 95 -12.10 8.62 18.85
CA LYS A 95 -11.87 7.24 19.34
C LYS A 95 -10.85 6.50 18.47
N LEU A 96 -10.96 6.61 17.14
CA LEU A 96 -10.03 5.97 16.22
C LEU A 96 -8.60 6.48 16.42
N ALA A 97 -8.43 7.79 16.67
CA ALA A 97 -7.13 8.39 16.98
C ALA A 97 -6.49 7.77 18.23
N LYS A 98 -7.27 7.64 19.31
CA LYS A 98 -6.77 7.02 20.55
C LYS A 98 -6.37 5.56 20.38
N TYR A 99 -7.01 4.82 19.48
CA TYR A 99 -6.65 3.42 19.22
C TYR A 99 -5.39 3.27 18.36
N ASN A 100 -5.10 4.23 17.48
CA ASN A 100 -3.87 4.21 16.68
C ASN A 100 -2.65 4.67 17.49
N ASP A 101 -2.83 5.53 18.49
CA ASP A 101 -1.77 6.00 19.39
C ASP A 101 -1.41 5.00 20.52
N SER A 102 -2.15 3.88 20.63
CA SER A 102 -1.97 2.84 21.68
C SER A 102 -1.12 1.67 21.21
#